data_AF-A0A1V4AWF2-F1
#
_entry.id   AF-A0A1V4AWF2-F1
#
_cell.length_a   1.000
_cell.length_b   1.000
_cell.length_c   1.000
_cell.angle_alpha   90.00
_cell.angle_beta   90.00
_cell.angle_gamma   90.00
#
_symmetry.space_group_name_H-M   'P 1'
#
loop_
_entity.id
_entity.type
_entity.pdbx_description
1 polymer ?
#
loop_
_entity_poly.entity_id
_entity_poly.type
_entity_poly.pdbx_seq_one_letter_code
_entity_poly.pdbx_strand_id
1 'polypeptide(L)'
;MKTTAWLTKEFILPGTVSSIRDAIEKAGGNEIFMVGRLNDDLMVTEVDVYAMGNKTAVPALMKEAKCGDVIIHNHPDGILEPSDADIEIASYMGSQNVGCYIVDNTVEFVYPVVRVMKGRICEKLTFSELSAQFQPGGNFARNLPQYEYRKPQVEMLKSAVDAFNEDKIAMIEAGTGTGKSMAYLVPAVSWSIKNQERVVVSTHTINLQEQLIEKDIPILRTCCGLDFKSVLVKGRNNYVCLRKVSNVRSDGGTLIEDKDRRQLNDLLAWAAKTRDGSKADLNFVPQEDVWEAIQSEADQCTRLKCQFYDECFFLYCPEKCSQRRYFGHKSLSPDGRSDSTQGNEGVRCRGYFTSLPENYY
;
A
#
# COMPACT_ATOMS: atom_id res chain seq x y z
N MET A 1 20.67 28.20 13.83
CA MET A 1 19.37 28.24 13.12
C MET A 1 18.96 26.80 12.90
N LYS A 2 18.05 26.27 13.73
CA LYS A 2 17.63 24.86 13.67
C LYS A 2 16.38 24.76 12.79
N THR A 3 16.53 24.09 11.65
CA THR A 3 15.65 24.16 10.47
C THR A 3 14.66 23.00 10.40
N THR A 4 14.01 22.65 11.51
CA THR A 4 13.09 21.50 11.56
C THR A 4 11.68 21.83 12.06
N ALA A 5 11.44 23.03 12.57
CA ALA A 5 10.14 23.43 13.10
C ALA A 5 9.24 24.14 12.05
N TRP A 6 7.94 23.93 12.16
CA TRP A 6 6.91 24.55 11.32
C TRP A 6 6.22 25.68 12.09
N LEU A 7 5.56 26.60 11.39
CA LEU A 7 4.79 27.65 12.04
C LEU A 7 3.47 27.09 12.56
N THR A 8 3.15 27.35 13.83
CA THR A 8 1.94 26.80 14.47
C THR A 8 0.65 27.19 13.75
N LYS A 9 0.59 28.39 13.15
CA LYS A 9 -0.57 28.89 12.40
C LYS A 9 -0.98 28.01 11.20
N GLU A 10 -0.13 27.10 10.75
CA GLU A 10 -0.42 26.14 9.69
C GLU A 10 -1.15 24.88 10.19
N PHE A 11 -1.26 24.72 11.51
CA PHE A 11 -1.80 23.50 12.16
C PHE A 11 -2.85 23.80 13.21
N ILE A 12 -2.77 24.95 13.89
CA ILE A 12 -3.61 25.30 15.04
C ILE A 12 -4.26 26.65 14.77
N LEU A 13 -5.58 26.75 15.00
CA LEU A 13 -6.29 28.01 14.85
C LEU A 13 -5.79 29.06 15.86
N PRO A 14 -5.77 30.36 15.50
CA PRO A 14 -5.22 31.41 16.36
C PRO A 14 -5.86 31.48 17.76
N GLY A 15 -7.17 31.23 17.87
CA GLY A 15 -7.86 31.21 19.17
C GLY A 15 -7.38 30.08 20.08
N THR A 16 -7.13 28.91 19.49
CA THR A 16 -6.65 27.72 20.20
C THR A 16 -5.18 27.86 20.60
N VAL A 17 -4.35 28.53 19.78
CA VAL A 17 -2.96 28.86 20.14
C VAL A 17 -2.91 29.66 21.43
N SER A 18 -3.79 30.66 21.59
CA SER A 18 -3.89 31.41 22.84
C SER A 18 -4.26 30.52 24.02
N SER A 19 -5.23 29.60 23.86
CA SER A 19 -5.63 28.68 24.92
C SER A 19 -4.51 27.72 25.36
N ILE A 20 -3.72 27.21 24.41
CA ILE A 20 -2.56 26.35 24.71
C ILE A 20 -1.51 27.15 25.48
N ARG A 21 -1.21 28.38 25.05
CA ARG A 21 -0.23 29.24 25.72
C ARG A 21 -0.65 29.54 27.16
N ASP A 22 -1.90 29.88 27.39
CA ASP A 22 -2.45 30.13 28.73
C ASP A 22 -2.34 28.88 29.63
N ALA A 23 -2.53 27.68 29.07
CA ALA A 23 -2.38 26.43 29.81
C ALA A 23 -0.93 26.15 30.21
N ILE A 24 0.02 26.35 29.28
CA ILE A 24 1.46 26.19 29.55
C ILE A 24 1.91 27.21 30.61
N GLU A 25 1.46 28.46 30.52
CA GLU A 25 1.80 29.50 31.50
C GLU A 25 1.26 29.17 32.90
N LYS A 26 0.00 28.68 33.00
CA LYS A 26 -0.56 28.20 34.26
C LYS A 26 0.21 27.03 34.86
N ALA A 27 0.83 26.19 34.03
CA ALA A 27 1.70 25.10 34.46
C ALA A 27 3.14 25.57 34.80
N GLY A 28 3.43 26.87 34.72
CA GLY A 28 4.76 27.44 34.98
C GLY A 28 5.77 27.15 33.89
N GLY A 29 5.32 26.91 32.65
CA GLY A 29 6.16 26.53 31.52
C GLY A 29 6.64 25.08 31.56
N ASN A 30 6.10 24.26 32.48
CA ASN A 30 6.34 22.82 32.50
C ASN A 30 5.64 22.15 31.31
N GLU A 31 6.08 20.94 30.99
CA GLU A 31 5.47 20.11 29.97
C GLU A 31 4.04 19.72 30.37
N ILE A 32 3.11 19.85 29.45
CA ILE A 32 1.70 19.47 29.62
C ILE A 32 1.27 18.53 28.50
N PHE A 33 0.36 17.62 28.81
CA PHE A 33 -0.23 16.69 27.84
C PHE A 33 -1.64 17.14 27.52
N MET A 34 -1.91 17.28 26.24
CA MET A 34 -3.14 17.81 25.70
C MET A 34 -3.67 16.91 24.57
N VAL A 35 -4.99 16.91 24.40
CA VAL A 35 -5.64 16.32 23.23
C VAL A 35 -6.41 17.42 22.51
N GLY A 36 -6.10 17.62 21.23
CA GLY A 36 -6.74 18.57 20.35
C GLY A 36 -7.72 17.92 19.37
N ARG A 37 -8.81 18.64 19.08
CA ARG A 37 -9.81 18.27 18.06
C ARG A 37 -9.50 18.97 16.75
N LEU A 38 -9.64 18.25 15.64
CA LEU A 38 -9.41 18.78 14.30
C LEU A 38 -10.73 19.10 13.58
N ASN A 39 -10.72 20.13 12.73
CA ASN A 39 -11.78 20.37 11.74
C ASN A 39 -11.53 19.61 10.42
N ASP A 40 -12.41 19.80 9.44
CA ASP A 40 -12.31 19.17 8.12
C ASP A 40 -11.04 19.56 7.33
N ASP A 41 -10.43 20.70 7.65
CA ASP A 41 -9.17 21.16 7.06
C ASP A 41 -7.94 20.66 7.84
N LEU A 42 -8.15 19.78 8.82
CA LEU A 42 -7.13 19.23 9.71
C LEU A 42 -6.42 20.29 10.57
N MET A 43 -7.11 21.38 10.89
CA MET A 43 -6.65 22.41 11.82
C MET A 43 -7.17 22.13 13.23
N VAL A 44 -6.32 22.28 14.24
CA VAL A 44 -6.71 22.15 15.65
C VAL A 44 -7.61 23.32 16.04
N THR A 45 -8.84 23.02 16.45
CA THR A 45 -9.85 24.02 16.83
C THR A 45 -10.02 24.14 18.33
N GLU A 46 -9.83 23.04 19.05
CA GLU A 46 -10.06 22.96 20.50
C GLU A 46 -9.00 22.04 21.11
N VAL A 47 -8.66 22.29 22.39
CA VAL A 47 -7.68 21.51 23.14
C VAL A 47 -8.16 21.32 24.57
N ASP A 48 -8.10 20.08 25.03
CA ASP A 48 -8.32 19.68 26.41
C ASP A 48 -6.98 19.32 27.07
N VAL A 49 -6.71 19.87 28.26
CA VAL A 49 -5.49 19.59 29.05
C VAL A 49 -5.78 18.44 30.00
N TYR A 50 -5.02 17.35 29.88
CA TYR A 50 -5.27 16.12 30.64
C TYR A 50 -4.20 15.83 31.71
N ALA A 51 -2.96 16.27 31.49
CA ALA A 51 -1.91 16.11 32.50
C ALA A 51 -0.95 17.30 32.52
N MET A 52 -0.45 17.61 33.71
CA MET A 52 0.62 18.58 33.94
C MET A 52 1.84 17.84 34.45
N GLY A 53 2.98 18.08 33.81
CA GLY A 53 4.24 17.44 34.10
C GLY A 53 5.23 18.39 34.78
N ASN A 54 6.51 18.12 34.54
CA ASN A 54 7.62 18.94 34.99
C ASN A 54 8.41 19.46 33.78
N LYS A 55 9.65 19.91 33.99
CA LYS A 55 10.48 20.46 32.91
C LYS A 55 10.98 19.43 31.89
N THR A 56 10.80 18.14 32.17
CA THR A 56 11.43 17.04 31.41
C THR A 56 10.48 15.93 31.00
N ALA A 57 9.29 15.85 31.60
CA ALA A 57 8.33 14.79 31.29
C ALA A 57 6.91 15.14 31.76
N VAL A 58 5.92 14.55 31.08
CA VAL A 58 4.50 14.54 31.47
C VAL A 58 3.90 13.14 31.29
N PRO A 59 2.92 12.71 32.12
CA PRO A 59 2.19 11.47 31.86
C PRO A 59 1.43 11.49 30.53
N ALA A 60 1.65 10.47 29.70
CA ALA A 60 0.94 10.29 28.42
C ALA A 60 -0.38 9.52 28.61
N LEU A 61 -1.50 10.24 28.63
CA LEU A 61 -2.84 9.67 28.82
C LEU A 61 -3.46 9.24 27.48
N MET A 62 -2.87 8.20 26.90
CA MET A 62 -3.16 7.69 25.56
C MET A 62 -4.65 7.34 25.33
N LYS A 63 -5.36 6.89 26.35
CA LYS A 63 -6.77 6.46 26.25
C LYS A 63 -7.76 7.59 25.97
N GLU A 64 -7.34 8.84 26.15
CA GLU A 64 -8.22 10.01 26.00
C GLU A 64 -8.31 10.48 24.53
N ALA A 65 -7.33 10.13 23.70
CA ALA A 65 -7.32 10.44 22.27
C ALA A 65 -8.10 9.40 21.45
N LYS A 66 -8.87 9.88 20.47
CA LYS A 66 -9.64 9.06 19.52
C LYS A 66 -9.09 9.23 18.11
N CYS A 67 -9.40 8.28 17.22
CA CYS A 67 -9.07 8.38 15.80
C CYS A 67 -9.49 9.76 15.23
N GLY A 68 -8.55 10.45 14.59
CA GLY A 68 -8.76 11.80 14.06
C GLY A 68 -8.37 12.94 15.01
N ASP A 69 -8.09 12.66 16.28
CA ASP A 69 -7.57 13.66 17.23
C ASP A 69 -6.06 13.86 17.07
N VAL A 70 -5.54 14.89 17.74
CA VAL A 70 -4.10 15.11 17.87
C VAL A 70 -3.68 15.20 19.33
N ILE A 71 -2.63 14.49 19.70
CA ILE A 71 -1.95 14.68 20.97
C ILE A 71 -0.95 15.82 20.82
N ILE A 72 -0.94 16.73 21.78
CA ILE A 72 -0.05 17.89 21.80
C ILE A 72 0.67 17.92 23.15
N HIS A 73 1.98 18.10 23.14
CA HIS A 73 2.74 18.48 24.33
C HIS A 73 3.79 19.53 23.97
N ASN A 74 4.26 20.26 24.98
CA ASN A 74 5.27 21.29 24.80
C ASN A 74 6.64 20.81 25.27
N HIS A 75 7.70 21.17 24.56
CA HIS A 75 9.07 21.02 25.06
C HIS A 75 9.51 22.32 25.76
N PRO A 76 9.71 22.32 27.10
CA PRO A 76 10.02 23.54 27.85
C PRO A 76 11.35 24.20 27.48
N ASP A 77 12.28 23.44 26.91
CA ASP A 77 13.60 23.92 26.46
C ASP A 77 13.56 24.58 25.07
N GLY A 78 12.42 24.52 24.38
CA GLY A 78 12.22 25.04 23.02
C GLY A 78 12.85 24.19 21.91
N ILE A 79 13.41 23.02 22.24
CA ILE A 79 13.99 22.09 21.27
C ILE A 79 12.89 21.10 20.82
N LEU A 80 12.28 21.33 19.66
CA LEU A 80 11.17 20.50 19.16
C LEU A 80 11.60 19.19 18.49
N GLU A 81 12.84 18.77 18.69
CA GLU A 81 13.29 17.47 18.20
C GLU A 81 12.70 16.37 19.09
N PRO A 82 11.99 15.38 18.51
CA PRO A 82 11.35 14.33 19.30
C PRO A 82 12.39 13.44 19.97
N SER A 83 12.15 13.10 21.23
CA SER A 83 12.90 12.06 21.95
C SER A 83 12.49 10.66 21.48
N ASP A 84 13.24 9.63 21.88
CA ASP A 84 12.89 8.23 21.58
C ASP A 84 11.51 7.86 22.13
N ALA A 85 11.12 8.42 23.29
CA ALA A 85 9.80 8.21 23.88
C ALA A 85 8.68 8.84 23.04
N ASP A 86 8.93 10.02 22.47
CA ASP A 86 7.96 10.69 21.59
C ASP A 86 7.76 9.92 20.29
N ILE A 87 8.84 9.34 19.75
CA ILE A 87 8.78 8.49 18.55
C ILE A 87 7.98 7.23 18.83
N GLU A 88 8.16 6.59 19.99
CA GLU A 88 7.41 5.39 20.38
C GLU A 88 5.91 5.69 20.52
N ILE A 89 5.58 6.75 21.26
CA ILE A 89 4.20 7.25 21.45
C ILE A 89 3.57 7.58 20.10
N ALA A 90 4.27 8.33 19.25
CA ALA A 90 3.78 8.74 17.95
C ALA A 90 3.60 7.56 16.97
N SER A 91 4.47 6.56 17.04
CA SER A 91 4.36 5.33 16.23
C SER A 91 3.12 4.53 16.63
N TYR A 92 2.89 4.36 17.93
CA TYR A 92 1.71 3.69 18.45
C TYR A 92 0.42 4.44 18.09
N MET A 93 0.39 5.75 18.31
CA MET A 93 -0.78 6.61 18.06
C MET A 93 -1.08 6.79 16.57
N GLY A 94 -0.04 6.91 15.75
CA GLY A 94 -0.18 6.98 14.30
C GLY A 94 -0.87 5.76 13.71
N SER A 95 -0.67 4.56 14.30
CA SER A 95 -1.38 3.35 13.88
C SER A 95 -2.90 3.42 14.09
N GLN A 96 -3.36 4.30 14.99
CA GLN A 96 -4.77 4.58 15.29
C GLN A 96 -5.28 5.85 14.59
N ASN A 97 -4.49 6.43 13.67
CA ASN A 97 -4.74 7.72 13.02
C ASN A 97 -4.93 8.88 14.01
N VAL A 98 -4.14 8.88 15.08
CA VAL A 98 -4.01 10.01 16.01
C VAL A 98 -2.72 10.76 15.69
N GLY A 99 -2.80 12.08 15.58
CA GLY A 99 -1.62 12.94 15.35
C GLY A 99 -0.81 13.13 16.63
N CYS A 100 0.48 13.46 16.49
CA CYS A 100 1.34 13.81 17.63
C CYS A 100 2.18 15.05 17.28
N TYR A 101 1.93 16.15 17.98
CA TYR A 101 2.57 17.46 17.76
C TYR A 101 3.36 17.89 19.00
N ILE A 102 4.57 18.39 18.76
CA ILE A 102 5.42 18.99 19.78
C ILE A 102 5.45 20.50 19.55
N VAL A 103 5.09 21.29 20.54
CA VAL A 103 5.13 22.76 20.45
C VAL A 103 6.19 23.35 21.37
N ASP A 104 6.63 24.57 21.09
CA ASP A 104 7.46 25.30 22.05
C ASP A 104 6.58 26.02 23.07
N ASN A 105 7.16 26.50 24.18
CA ASN A 105 6.39 27.21 25.21
C ASN A 105 5.72 28.49 24.72
N THR A 106 6.24 29.14 23.68
CA THR A 106 5.58 30.32 23.09
C THR A 106 4.45 29.94 22.13
N VAL A 107 4.39 28.66 21.74
CA VAL A 107 3.43 28.08 20.79
C VAL A 107 3.55 28.76 19.41
N GLU A 108 4.71 29.33 19.10
CA GLU A 108 5.01 29.93 17.79
C GLU A 108 5.38 28.85 16.77
N PHE A 109 6.01 27.78 17.25
CA PHE A 109 6.51 26.69 16.45
C PHE A 109 5.92 25.34 16.86
N VAL A 110 5.73 24.50 15.86
CA VAL A 110 5.23 23.13 16.01
C VAL A 110 6.08 22.16 15.20
N TYR A 111 6.34 20.99 15.76
CA TYR A 111 6.91 19.85 15.08
C TYR A 111 5.87 18.72 15.02
N PRO A 112 5.27 18.47 13.85
CA PRO A 112 4.33 17.36 13.70
C PRO A 112 5.10 16.04 13.50
N VAL A 113 5.27 15.26 14.57
CA VAL A 113 5.90 13.94 14.52
C VAL A 113 5.08 13.00 13.64
N VAL A 114 3.76 12.99 13.86
CA VAL A 114 2.77 12.30 13.02
C VAL A 114 1.60 13.25 12.78
N ARG A 115 1.14 13.35 11.52
CA ARG A 115 -0.07 14.10 11.17
C ARG A 115 -1.26 13.16 11.08
N VAL A 116 -2.42 13.62 11.52
CA VAL A 116 -3.69 12.94 11.22
C VAL A 116 -3.87 12.90 9.71
N MET A 117 -4.20 11.73 9.19
CA MET A 117 -4.61 11.59 7.81
C MET A 117 -6.10 11.90 7.72
N LYS A 118 -6.49 12.76 6.77
CA LYS A 118 -7.91 12.99 6.46
C LYS A 118 -8.52 11.63 6.13
N GLY A 119 -9.47 11.19 6.96
CA GLY A 119 -10.27 10.01 6.66
C GLY A 119 -10.86 10.21 5.27
N ARG A 120 -10.56 9.29 4.35
CA ARG A 120 -11.21 9.35 3.03
C ARG A 120 -12.69 9.13 3.28
N ILE A 121 -13.54 10.03 2.79
CA ILE A 121 -14.98 9.77 2.73
C ILE A 121 -15.12 8.53 1.86
N CYS A 122 -15.46 7.42 2.48
CA CYS A 122 -15.67 6.18 1.79
C CYS A 122 -17.02 6.25 1.07
N GLU A 123 -16.98 6.24 -0.25
CA GLU A 123 -18.16 6.12 -1.07
C GLU A 123 -18.62 4.65 -1.03
N LYS A 124 -19.80 4.43 -0.43
CA LYS A 124 -20.41 3.11 -0.36
C LYS A 124 -20.75 2.57 -1.75
N LEU A 125 -20.62 1.27 -1.90
CA LEU A 125 -21.12 0.52 -3.04
C LEU A 125 -22.64 0.42 -2.98
N THR A 126 -23.30 0.68 -4.10
CA THR A 126 -24.74 0.51 -4.25
C THR A 126 -25.04 -0.88 -4.80
N PHE A 127 -25.64 -1.76 -3.99
CA PHE A 127 -25.93 -3.13 -4.43
C PHE A 127 -26.79 -3.21 -5.70
N SER A 128 -27.81 -2.35 -5.84
CA SER A 128 -28.69 -2.35 -7.02
C SER A 128 -27.93 -2.05 -8.32
N GLU A 129 -26.97 -1.12 -8.28
CA GLU A 129 -26.13 -0.76 -9.44
C GLU A 129 -25.22 -1.92 -9.87
N LEU A 130 -24.59 -2.58 -8.89
CA LEU A 130 -23.67 -3.69 -9.17
C LEU A 130 -24.41 -4.97 -9.56
N SER A 131 -25.55 -5.27 -8.93
CA SER A 131 -26.34 -6.45 -9.27
C SER A 131 -27.00 -6.34 -10.65
N ALA A 132 -27.31 -5.13 -11.12
CA ALA A 132 -27.82 -4.89 -12.48
C ALA A 132 -26.87 -5.38 -13.58
N GLN A 133 -25.56 -5.47 -13.30
CA GLN A 133 -24.58 -6.03 -14.24
C GLN A 133 -24.89 -7.50 -14.58
N PHE A 134 -25.37 -8.26 -13.59
CA PHE A 134 -25.64 -9.70 -13.69
C PHE A 134 -27.08 -10.04 -14.05
N GLN A 135 -28.03 -9.09 -13.92
CA GLN A 135 -29.43 -9.37 -14.24
C GLN A 135 -29.62 -9.78 -15.71
N PRO A 136 -30.70 -10.52 -16.04
CA PRO A 136 -31.06 -10.78 -17.43
C PRO A 136 -31.13 -9.48 -18.24
N GLY A 137 -30.42 -9.44 -19.38
CA GLY A 137 -30.31 -8.22 -20.20
C GLY A 137 -29.32 -7.17 -19.66
N GLY A 138 -28.62 -7.45 -18.56
CA GLY A 138 -27.50 -6.67 -18.04
C GLY A 138 -26.23 -6.81 -18.88
N ASN A 139 -25.16 -6.15 -18.43
CA ASN A 139 -23.92 -6.05 -19.20
C ASN A 139 -23.24 -7.40 -19.46
N PHE A 140 -23.23 -8.31 -18.48
CA PHE A 140 -22.66 -9.64 -18.69
C PHE A 140 -23.48 -10.45 -19.71
N ALA A 141 -24.81 -10.37 -19.65
CA ALA A 141 -25.69 -11.05 -20.60
C ALA A 141 -25.53 -10.55 -22.05
N ARG A 142 -25.20 -9.25 -22.22
CA ARG A 142 -25.00 -8.64 -23.55
C ARG A 142 -23.65 -8.98 -24.18
N ASN A 143 -22.61 -9.11 -23.37
CA ASN A 143 -21.23 -9.25 -23.86
C ASN A 143 -20.72 -10.71 -23.85
N LEU A 144 -21.39 -11.61 -23.13
CA LEU A 144 -21.00 -13.02 -23.04
C LEU A 144 -22.11 -13.92 -23.62
N PRO A 145 -21.92 -14.53 -24.81
CA PRO A 145 -22.95 -15.33 -25.48
C PRO A 145 -23.50 -16.51 -24.68
N GLN A 146 -22.70 -17.06 -23.76
CA GLN A 146 -23.06 -18.20 -22.89
C GLN A 146 -23.32 -17.77 -21.44
N TYR A 147 -23.63 -16.49 -21.21
CA TYR A 147 -23.98 -16.03 -19.88
C TYR A 147 -25.33 -16.62 -19.44
N GLU A 148 -25.34 -17.10 -18.21
CA GLU A 148 -26.53 -17.60 -17.54
C GLU A 148 -26.64 -16.87 -16.21
N TYR A 149 -27.83 -16.33 -15.95
CA TYR A 149 -28.15 -15.72 -14.68
C TYR A 149 -28.14 -16.77 -13.56
N ARG A 150 -27.40 -16.50 -12.49
CA ARG A 150 -27.30 -17.40 -11.33
C ARG A 150 -27.61 -16.63 -10.06
N LYS A 151 -28.73 -16.98 -9.41
CA LYS A 151 -29.12 -16.38 -8.12
C LYS A 151 -28.00 -16.46 -7.06
N PRO A 152 -27.27 -17.58 -6.90
CA PRO A 152 -26.15 -17.65 -5.94
C PRO A 152 -25.02 -16.65 -6.22
N GLN A 153 -24.80 -16.28 -7.48
CA GLN A 153 -23.81 -15.26 -7.86
C GLN A 153 -24.18 -13.89 -7.29
N VAL A 154 -25.47 -13.53 -7.37
CA VAL A 154 -26.00 -12.26 -6.89
C VAL A 154 -26.06 -12.23 -5.36
N GLU A 155 -26.38 -13.36 -4.72
CA GLU A 155 -26.33 -13.50 -3.26
C GLU A 155 -24.88 -13.33 -2.74
N MET A 156 -23.89 -13.96 -3.39
CA MET A 156 -22.48 -13.76 -3.07
C MET A 156 -22.02 -12.31 -3.27
N LEU A 157 -22.44 -11.66 -4.38
CA LEU A 157 -22.18 -10.24 -4.62
C LEU A 157 -22.70 -9.38 -3.48
N LYS A 158 -23.93 -9.64 -3.00
CA LYS A 158 -24.52 -8.88 -1.90
C LYS A 158 -23.66 -8.97 -0.64
N SER A 159 -23.27 -10.18 -0.24
CA SER A 159 -22.41 -10.39 0.92
C SER A 159 -21.05 -9.68 0.78
N ALA A 160 -20.47 -9.66 -0.42
CA ALA A 160 -19.23 -8.92 -0.68
C ALA A 160 -19.44 -7.39 -0.59
N VAL A 161 -20.53 -6.86 -1.14
CA VAL A 161 -20.88 -5.43 -1.05
C VAL A 161 -21.07 -4.98 0.39
N ASP A 162 -21.83 -5.75 1.18
CA ASP A 162 -22.08 -5.47 2.59
C ASP A 162 -20.76 -5.50 3.39
N ALA A 163 -19.87 -6.47 3.10
CA ALA A 163 -18.55 -6.57 3.72
C ALA A 163 -17.66 -5.34 3.44
N PHE A 164 -17.60 -4.88 2.18
CA PHE A 164 -16.86 -3.67 1.82
C PHE A 164 -17.46 -2.43 2.52
N ASN A 165 -18.78 -2.26 2.47
CA ASN A 165 -19.45 -1.06 2.99
C ASN A 165 -19.43 -0.93 4.52
N GLU A 166 -19.34 -2.04 5.23
CA GLU A 166 -19.44 -2.11 6.70
C GLU A 166 -18.10 -2.43 7.37
N ASP A 167 -17.00 -2.52 6.59
CA ASP A 167 -15.67 -2.89 7.06
C ASP A 167 -15.68 -4.23 7.84
N LYS A 168 -16.28 -5.26 7.24
CA LYS A 168 -16.48 -6.58 7.85
C LYS A 168 -15.79 -7.69 7.06
N ILE A 169 -15.54 -8.80 7.76
CA ILE A 169 -15.09 -10.05 7.15
C ILE A 169 -16.32 -10.87 6.75
N ALA A 170 -16.42 -11.22 5.47
CA ALA A 170 -17.42 -12.16 4.96
C ALA A 170 -16.77 -13.50 4.63
N MET A 171 -17.33 -14.58 5.19
CA MET A 171 -16.97 -15.96 4.86
C MET A 171 -18.08 -16.55 3.98
N ILE A 172 -17.74 -16.95 2.76
CA ILE A 172 -18.73 -17.38 1.76
C ILE A 172 -18.30 -18.73 1.18
N GLU A 173 -19.15 -19.73 1.33
CA GLU A 173 -19.03 -21.00 0.62
C GLU A 173 -19.82 -20.92 -0.70
N ALA A 174 -19.16 -21.19 -1.83
CA ALA A 174 -19.81 -21.17 -3.13
C ALA A 174 -19.36 -22.34 -4.01
N GLY A 175 -20.34 -23.10 -4.51
CA GLY A 175 -20.12 -24.26 -5.37
C GLY A 175 -19.40 -23.92 -6.68
N THR A 176 -18.81 -24.92 -7.35
CA THR A 176 -18.21 -24.75 -8.69
C THR A 176 -19.25 -24.26 -9.69
N GLY A 177 -18.82 -23.47 -10.70
CA GLY A 177 -19.73 -22.94 -11.73
C GLY A 177 -20.68 -21.81 -11.30
N THR A 178 -20.70 -21.41 -10.03
CA THR A 178 -21.57 -20.31 -9.52
C THR A 178 -21.18 -18.91 -10.00
N GLY A 179 -20.06 -18.76 -10.72
CA GLY A 179 -19.57 -17.45 -11.16
C GLY A 179 -18.85 -16.65 -10.06
N LYS A 180 -18.23 -17.34 -9.10
CA LYS A 180 -17.52 -16.77 -7.94
C LYS A 180 -16.59 -15.61 -8.29
N SER A 181 -15.75 -15.78 -9.32
CA SER A 181 -14.77 -14.76 -9.71
C SER A 181 -15.43 -13.40 -9.92
N MET A 182 -16.47 -13.35 -10.76
CA MET A 182 -17.16 -12.08 -11.03
C MET A 182 -17.89 -11.54 -9.81
N ALA A 183 -18.45 -12.41 -8.97
CA ALA A 183 -19.20 -12.00 -7.78
C ALA A 183 -18.34 -11.23 -6.76
N TYR A 184 -17.05 -11.59 -6.60
CA TYR A 184 -16.14 -10.81 -5.74
C TYR A 184 -15.35 -9.73 -6.52
N LEU A 185 -15.06 -9.93 -7.81
CA LEU A 185 -14.29 -8.96 -8.60
C LEU A 185 -15.07 -7.67 -8.90
N VAL A 186 -16.35 -7.76 -9.24
CA VAL A 186 -17.19 -6.58 -9.51
C VAL A 186 -17.20 -5.58 -8.34
N PRO A 187 -17.52 -6.00 -7.09
CA PRO A 187 -17.51 -5.07 -5.96
C PRO A 187 -16.08 -4.64 -5.58
N ALA A 188 -15.10 -5.54 -5.66
CA ALA A 188 -13.69 -5.22 -5.38
C ALA A 188 -13.13 -4.11 -6.28
N VAL A 189 -13.35 -4.22 -7.58
CA VAL A 189 -12.88 -3.20 -8.54
C VAL A 189 -13.68 -1.91 -8.37
N SER A 190 -14.99 -1.99 -8.17
CA SER A 190 -15.83 -0.82 -7.94
C SER A 190 -15.39 -0.05 -6.68
N TRP A 191 -15.04 -0.77 -5.61
CA TRP A 191 -14.46 -0.20 -4.39
C TRP A 191 -13.13 0.48 -4.67
N SER A 192 -12.22 -0.22 -5.35
CA SER A 192 -10.90 0.31 -5.70
C SER A 192 -10.99 1.62 -6.49
N ILE A 193 -11.94 1.72 -7.43
CA ILE A 193 -12.14 2.92 -8.25
C ILE A 193 -12.75 4.05 -7.42
N LYS A 194 -13.87 3.80 -6.73
CA LYS A 194 -14.60 4.82 -5.96
C LYS A 194 -13.78 5.39 -4.80
N ASN A 195 -13.09 4.52 -4.07
CA ASN A 195 -12.36 4.89 -2.86
C ASN A 195 -10.86 5.12 -3.07
N GLN A 196 -10.36 4.92 -4.31
CA GLN A 196 -8.94 4.99 -4.65
C GLN A 196 -8.08 4.08 -3.75
N GLU A 197 -8.63 2.93 -3.37
CA GLU A 197 -7.99 1.94 -2.52
C GLU A 197 -7.42 0.80 -3.32
N ARG A 198 -6.48 0.07 -2.72
CA ARG A 198 -5.92 -1.12 -3.33
C ARG A 198 -6.68 -2.33 -2.87
N VAL A 199 -7.10 -3.18 -3.80
CA VAL A 199 -7.71 -4.46 -3.46
C VAL A 199 -6.77 -5.59 -3.83
N VAL A 200 -6.58 -6.49 -2.87
CA VAL A 200 -5.79 -7.71 -3.05
C VAL A 200 -6.71 -8.90 -3.21
N VAL A 201 -6.50 -9.69 -4.26
CA VAL A 201 -7.16 -11.00 -4.41
C VAL A 201 -6.15 -12.11 -4.27
N SER A 202 -6.37 -12.98 -3.28
CA SER A 202 -5.51 -14.13 -3.07
C SER A 202 -6.15 -15.42 -3.55
N THR A 203 -5.34 -16.29 -4.16
CA THR A 203 -5.77 -17.61 -4.62
C THR A 203 -4.69 -18.65 -4.31
N HIS A 204 -5.14 -19.90 -4.16
CA HIS A 204 -4.30 -21.04 -3.77
C HIS A 204 -3.16 -21.35 -4.77
N THR A 205 -3.37 -21.21 -6.09
CA THR A 205 -2.37 -21.58 -7.11
C THR A 205 -2.08 -20.45 -8.08
N ILE A 206 -0.89 -20.46 -8.71
CA ILE A 206 -0.48 -19.50 -9.75
C ILE A 206 -1.42 -19.58 -10.96
N ASN A 207 -1.80 -20.79 -11.39
CA ASN A 207 -2.72 -20.99 -12.51
C ASN A 207 -4.07 -20.29 -12.28
N LEU A 208 -4.59 -20.28 -11.03
CA LEU A 208 -5.81 -19.54 -10.71
C LEU A 208 -5.59 -18.03 -10.81
N GLN A 209 -4.42 -17.52 -10.43
CA GLN A 209 -4.08 -16.09 -10.59
C GLN A 209 -3.97 -15.71 -12.07
N GLU A 210 -3.34 -16.54 -12.89
CA GLU A 210 -3.23 -16.34 -14.34
C GLU A 210 -4.60 -16.36 -15.00
N GLN A 211 -5.49 -17.28 -14.61
CA GLN A 211 -6.87 -17.28 -15.06
C GLN A 211 -7.58 -15.96 -14.73
N LEU A 212 -7.32 -15.38 -13.55
CA LEU A 212 -7.90 -14.08 -13.20
C LEU A 212 -7.39 -12.96 -14.11
N ILE A 213 -6.09 -12.92 -14.38
CA ILE A 213 -5.43 -11.86 -15.13
C ILE A 213 -5.70 -11.95 -16.64
N GLU A 214 -5.68 -13.14 -17.20
CA GLU A 214 -5.78 -13.36 -18.65
C GLU A 214 -7.22 -13.47 -19.15
N LYS A 215 -8.15 -13.86 -18.27
CA LYS A 215 -9.55 -14.12 -18.65
C LYS A 215 -10.54 -13.28 -17.86
N ASP A 216 -10.60 -13.45 -16.55
CA ASP A 216 -11.67 -12.87 -15.74
C ASP A 216 -11.61 -11.33 -15.68
N ILE A 217 -10.41 -10.75 -15.55
CA ILE A 217 -10.20 -9.29 -15.53
C ILE A 217 -10.48 -8.64 -16.90
N PRO A 218 -10.01 -9.18 -18.05
CA PRO A 218 -10.40 -8.68 -19.36
C PRO A 218 -11.90 -8.75 -19.62
N ILE A 219 -12.57 -9.83 -19.19
CA ILE A 219 -14.03 -9.95 -19.25
C ILE A 219 -14.69 -8.84 -18.43
N LEU A 220 -14.22 -8.60 -17.20
CA LEU A 220 -14.75 -7.56 -16.33
C LEU A 220 -14.61 -6.16 -16.93
N ARG A 221 -13.43 -5.83 -17.49
CA ARG A 221 -13.18 -4.55 -18.18
C ARG A 221 -14.17 -4.35 -19.33
N THR A 222 -14.35 -5.38 -20.15
CA THR A 222 -15.22 -5.33 -21.34
C THR A 222 -16.69 -5.22 -20.96
N CYS A 223 -17.16 -6.06 -20.04
CA CYS A 223 -18.57 -6.10 -19.65
C CYS A 223 -18.97 -4.84 -18.88
N CYS A 224 -18.20 -4.45 -17.87
CA CYS A 224 -18.58 -3.36 -16.98
C CYS A 224 -18.12 -1.97 -17.47
N GLY A 225 -17.30 -1.90 -18.53
CA GLY A 225 -16.74 -0.64 -19.03
C GLY A 225 -15.84 0.08 -18.02
N LEU A 226 -15.21 -0.67 -17.12
CA LEU A 226 -14.40 -0.13 -16.03
C LEU A 226 -12.93 -0.03 -16.45
N ASP A 227 -12.33 1.13 -16.20
CA ASP A 227 -10.91 1.37 -16.42
C ASP A 227 -10.14 1.28 -15.10
N PHE A 228 -9.44 0.16 -14.90
CA PHE A 228 -8.65 -0.11 -13.70
C PHE A 228 -7.36 -0.86 -14.04
N LYS A 229 -6.35 -0.69 -13.19
CA LYS A 229 -5.06 -1.36 -13.31
C LYS A 229 -5.06 -2.63 -12.49
N SER A 230 -4.54 -3.70 -13.07
CA SER A 230 -4.35 -5.01 -12.45
C SER A 230 -2.90 -5.45 -12.60
N VAL A 231 -2.35 -6.07 -11.57
CA VAL A 231 -0.99 -6.63 -11.61
C VAL A 231 -0.99 -8.02 -10.97
N LEU A 232 -0.28 -8.94 -11.61
CA LEU A 232 0.03 -10.27 -11.08
C LEU A 232 1.28 -10.22 -10.20
N VAL A 233 1.19 -10.77 -8.99
CA VAL A 233 2.36 -10.95 -8.12
C VAL A 233 2.48 -12.42 -7.75
N LYS A 234 3.65 -12.98 -8.04
CA LYS A 234 4.02 -14.38 -7.77
C LYS A 234 5.09 -14.40 -6.67
N GLY A 235 5.28 -15.55 -6.03
CA GLY A 235 6.39 -15.73 -5.09
C GLY A 235 7.74 -15.51 -5.76
N ARG A 236 8.75 -15.01 -5.01
CA ARG A 236 10.06 -14.61 -5.54
C ARG A 236 10.76 -15.71 -6.36
N ASN A 237 10.66 -16.95 -5.90
CA ASN A 237 11.28 -18.11 -6.54
C ASN A 237 10.67 -18.42 -7.91
N ASN A 238 9.57 -17.77 -8.30
CA ASN A 238 9.00 -17.87 -9.65
C ASN A 238 9.62 -16.88 -10.63
N TYR A 239 10.65 -16.13 -10.23
CA TYR A 239 11.36 -15.20 -11.10
C TYR A 239 12.83 -15.58 -11.24
N VAL A 240 13.35 -15.44 -12.45
CA VAL A 240 14.79 -15.60 -12.73
C VAL A 240 15.58 -14.40 -12.19
N CYS A 241 16.78 -14.67 -11.66
CA CYS A 241 17.71 -13.66 -11.18
C CYS A 241 18.83 -13.44 -12.20
N LEU A 242 18.84 -12.26 -12.84
CA LEU A 242 19.86 -11.88 -13.83
C LEU A 242 21.30 -11.97 -13.27
N ARG A 243 21.48 -11.71 -11.97
CA ARG A 243 22.78 -11.89 -11.31
C ARG A 243 23.21 -13.35 -11.25
N LYS A 244 22.32 -14.26 -10.85
CA LYS A 244 22.64 -15.69 -10.82
C LYS A 244 22.90 -16.20 -12.24
N VAL A 245 22.08 -15.80 -13.21
CA VAL A 245 22.30 -16.09 -14.65
C VAL A 245 23.69 -15.64 -15.10
N SER A 246 24.11 -14.42 -14.74
CA SER A 246 25.45 -13.92 -15.06
C SER A 246 26.56 -14.75 -14.41
N ASN A 247 26.40 -15.13 -13.14
CA ASN A 247 27.40 -15.93 -12.43
C ASN A 247 27.55 -17.32 -13.04
N VAL A 248 26.43 -17.98 -13.33
CA VAL A 248 26.42 -19.31 -13.96
C VAL A 248 27.04 -19.28 -15.35
N ARG A 249 26.82 -18.21 -16.13
CA ARG A 249 27.49 -18.01 -17.43
C ARG A 249 29.01 -17.85 -17.29
N SER A 250 29.47 -17.12 -16.28
CA SER A 250 30.91 -16.89 -16.05
C SER A 250 31.63 -18.14 -15.53
N ASP A 251 31.00 -18.91 -14.65
CA ASP A 251 31.57 -20.13 -14.06
C ASP A 251 31.28 -21.39 -14.91
N GLY A 252 30.61 -21.26 -16.05
CA GLY A 252 30.26 -22.38 -16.92
C GLY A 252 29.29 -23.41 -16.30
N GLY A 253 28.63 -23.06 -15.20
CA GLY A 253 27.73 -23.96 -14.47
C GLY A 253 28.45 -25.17 -13.87
N THR A 254 29.65 -24.99 -13.31
CA THR A 254 30.47 -26.08 -12.75
C THR A 254 29.75 -26.92 -11.69
N LEU A 255 28.81 -26.33 -10.96
CA LEU A 255 28.00 -27.00 -9.92
C LEU A 255 26.81 -27.81 -10.48
N ILE A 256 26.55 -27.76 -11.79
CA ILE A 256 25.44 -28.47 -12.44
C ILE A 256 25.95 -29.76 -13.06
N GLU A 257 25.24 -30.86 -12.81
CA GLU A 257 25.56 -32.16 -13.37
C GLU A 257 25.54 -32.16 -14.90
N ASP A 258 26.41 -32.96 -15.53
CA ASP A 258 26.54 -33.05 -16.98
C ASP A 258 25.22 -33.37 -17.69
N LYS A 259 24.36 -34.17 -17.04
CA LYS A 259 23.04 -34.57 -17.57
C LYS A 259 22.08 -33.36 -17.71
N ASP A 260 22.24 -32.34 -16.87
CA ASP A 260 21.34 -31.19 -16.77
C ASP A 260 21.85 -29.95 -17.51
N ARG A 261 23.10 -29.97 -18.00
CA ARG A 261 23.70 -28.85 -18.75
C ARG A 261 22.90 -28.41 -19.97
N ARG A 262 22.22 -29.33 -20.66
CA ARG A 262 21.35 -28.97 -21.79
C ARG A 262 20.21 -28.07 -21.34
N GLN A 263 19.51 -28.49 -20.29
CA GLN A 263 18.39 -27.72 -19.74
C GLN A 263 18.86 -26.37 -19.18
N LEU A 264 20.03 -26.33 -18.53
CA LEU A 264 20.62 -25.08 -18.08
C LEU A 264 20.85 -24.11 -19.24
N ASN A 265 21.46 -24.58 -20.34
CA ASN A 265 21.70 -23.73 -21.52
C ASN A 265 20.39 -23.22 -22.13
N ASP A 266 19.35 -24.06 -22.19
CA ASP A 266 18.02 -23.66 -22.65
C ASP A 266 17.42 -22.55 -21.78
N LEU A 267 17.53 -22.68 -20.45
CA LEU A 267 17.07 -21.67 -19.49
C LEU A 267 17.89 -20.38 -19.58
N LEU A 268 19.21 -20.45 -19.77
CA LEU A 268 20.07 -19.28 -19.97
C LEU A 268 19.73 -18.55 -21.27
N ALA A 269 19.36 -19.29 -22.32
CA ALA A 269 18.91 -18.73 -23.59
C ALA A 269 17.51 -18.10 -23.46
N TRP A 270 16.60 -18.72 -22.72
CA TRP A 270 15.28 -18.18 -22.39
C TRP A 270 15.38 -16.90 -21.55
N ALA A 271 16.23 -16.87 -20.52
CA ALA A 271 16.40 -15.73 -19.63
C ALA A 271 16.89 -14.46 -20.36
N ALA A 272 17.54 -14.61 -21.52
CA ALA A 272 17.96 -13.49 -22.36
C ALA A 272 16.84 -12.93 -23.25
N LYS A 273 15.70 -13.64 -23.38
CA LYS A 273 14.59 -13.29 -24.27
C LYS A 273 13.27 -13.03 -23.54
N THR A 274 13.13 -13.54 -22.32
CA THR A 274 11.90 -13.40 -21.53
C THR A 274 11.59 -11.95 -21.21
N ARG A 275 10.29 -11.62 -21.17
CA ARG A 275 9.80 -10.27 -20.92
C ARG A 275 9.64 -9.95 -19.43
N ASP A 276 9.18 -10.92 -18.64
CA ASP A 276 8.85 -10.74 -17.23
C ASP A 276 9.68 -11.64 -16.30
N GLY A 277 10.51 -12.53 -16.86
CA GLY A 277 11.37 -13.44 -16.11
C GLY A 277 10.60 -14.48 -15.31
N SER A 278 9.32 -14.71 -15.59
CA SER A 278 8.49 -15.63 -14.82
C SER A 278 8.71 -17.08 -15.24
N LYS A 279 8.84 -17.99 -14.26
CA LYS A 279 8.89 -19.44 -14.49
C LYS A 279 7.71 -19.95 -15.32
N ALA A 280 6.56 -19.28 -15.27
CA ALA A 280 5.36 -19.64 -16.03
C ALA A 280 5.46 -19.36 -17.54
N ASP A 281 6.38 -18.49 -17.96
CA ASP A 281 6.67 -18.22 -19.38
C ASP A 281 7.45 -19.36 -20.06
N LEU A 282 7.87 -20.37 -19.29
CA LEU A 282 8.53 -21.57 -19.81
C LEU A 282 7.50 -22.54 -20.40
N ASN A 283 7.79 -23.03 -21.61
CA ASN A 283 6.98 -24.06 -22.28
C ASN A 283 7.23 -25.48 -21.74
N PHE A 284 8.04 -25.62 -20.68
CA PHE A 284 8.37 -26.90 -20.05
C PHE A 284 8.58 -26.68 -18.55
N VAL A 285 8.51 -27.76 -17.77
CA VAL A 285 8.81 -27.71 -16.34
C VAL A 285 10.32 -27.93 -16.15
N PRO A 286 11.09 -26.94 -15.65
CA PRO A 286 12.50 -27.13 -15.40
C PRO A 286 12.72 -28.07 -14.20
N GLN A 287 13.84 -28.79 -14.20
CA GLN A 287 14.30 -29.51 -13.00
C GLN A 287 14.55 -28.51 -11.87
N GLU A 288 14.28 -28.93 -10.64
CA GLU A 288 14.33 -28.06 -9.47
C GLU A 288 15.74 -27.52 -9.27
N ASP A 289 16.75 -28.38 -9.20
CA ASP A 289 18.17 -28.01 -9.03
C ASP A 289 18.66 -27.00 -10.08
N VAL A 290 18.23 -27.17 -11.34
CA VAL A 290 18.63 -26.28 -12.45
C VAL A 290 17.94 -24.92 -12.33
N TRP A 291 16.68 -24.90 -11.89
CA TRP A 291 15.96 -23.66 -11.64
C TRP A 291 16.52 -22.92 -10.43
N GLU A 292 16.84 -23.62 -9.34
CA GLU A 292 17.44 -23.05 -8.13
C GLU A 292 18.76 -22.30 -8.42
N ALA A 293 19.54 -22.82 -9.36
CA ALA A 293 20.78 -22.21 -9.80
C ALA A 293 20.61 -20.83 -10.42
N ILE A 294 19.43 -20.50 -10.97
CA ILE A 294 19.17 -19.23 -11.65
C ILE A 294 18.04 -18.41 -11.04
N GLN A 295 17.21 -18.98 -10.15
CA GLN A 295 16.06 -18.30 -9.57
C GLN A 295 16.45 -17.18 -8.60
N SER A 296 15.54 -16.25 -8.36
CA SER A 296 15.68 -15.24 -7.33
C SER A 296 15.36 -15.80 -5.95
N GLU A 297 16.23 -15.54 -4.98
CA GLU A 297 16.04 -15.92 -3.57
C GLU A 297 16.16 -14.69 -2.65
N ALA A 298 15.64 -14.78 -1.44
CA ALA A 298 15.58 -13.66 -0.51
C ALA A 298 16.92 -13.42 0.20
N ASP A 299 17.53 -14.49 0.68
CA ASP A 299 18.78 -14.57 1.43
C ASP A 299 20.00 -14.09 0.62
N GLN A 300 20.08 -14.43 -0.67
CA GLN A 300 21.22 -14.07 -1.51
C GLN A 300 21.07 -12.68 -2.17
N CYS A 301 19.91 -12.04 -2.08
CA CYS A 301 19.61 -10.80 -2.82
C CYS A 301 20.20 -9.56 -2.15
N THR A 302 21.05 -8.82 -2.87
CA THR A 302 21.68 -7.58 -2.39
C THR A 302 20.84 -6.31 -2.60
N ARG A 303 19.61 -6.46 -3.12
CA ARG A 303 18.63 -5.39 -3.39
C ARG A 303 19.28 -4.17 -4.06
N LEU A 304 19.35 -3.03 -3.38
CA LEU A 304 19.87 -1.75 -3.91
C LEU A 304 21.33 -1.82 -4.36
N LYS A 305 22.13 -2.76 -3.85
CA LYS A 305 23.52 -2.96 -4.26
C LYS A 305 23.67 -3.93 -5.44
N CYS A 306 22.57 -4.45 -5.99
CA CYS A 306 22.61 -5.37 -7.11
C CYS A 306 22.90 -4.61 -8.41
N GLN A 307 23.88 -5.08 -9.20
CA GLN A 307 24.22 -4.49 -10.49
C GLN A 307 23.07 -4.58 -11.53
N PHE A 308 22.11 -5.47 -11.32
CA PHE A 308 20.92 -5.65 -12.16
C PHE A 308 19.64 -5.12 -11.50
N TYR A 309 19.74 -4.16 -10.57
CA TYR A 309 18.59 -3.66 -9.82
C TYR A 309 17.48 -3.09 -10.73
N ASP A 310 17.86 -2.26 -11.70
CA ASP A 310 16.90 -1.59 -12.61
C ASP A 310 16.23 -2.55 -13.60
N GLU A 311 16.86 -3.69 -13.89
CA GLU A 311 16.35 -4.73 -14.81
C GLU A 311 15.81 -5.96 -14.05
N CYS A 312 15.71 -5.89 -12.72
CA CYS A 312 15.38 -7.04 -11.89
C CYS A 312 13.91 -7.46 -12.06
N PHE A 313 13.62 -8.56 -12.74
CA PHE A 313 12.25 -9.06 -12.98
C PHE A 313 11.33 -9.14 -11.75
N PHE A 314 11.86 -9.50 -10.58
CA PHE A 314 11.06 -9.56 -9.34
C PHE A 314 10.59 -8.17 -8.88
N LEU A 315 11.48 -7.18 -8.91
CA LEU A 315 11.19 -5.79 -8.52
C LEU A 315 10.51 -5.01 -9.64
N TYR A 316 11.02 -5.19 -10.85
CA TYR A 316 10.61 -4.64 -12.12
C TYR A 316 9.81 -5.69 -12.90
N CYS A 317 8.51 -5.77 -12.61
CA CYS A 317 7.58 -6.38 -13.56
C CYS A 317 7.06 -5.24 -14.45
N PRO A 318 7.15 -5.33 -15.79
CA PRO A 318 6.69 -4.27 -16.70
C PRO A 318 5.22 -3.87 -16.49
N GLU A 319 4.38 -4.77 -15.97
CA GLU A 319 2.99 -4.47 -15.60
C GLU A 319 2.87 -3.56 -14.34
N LYS A 320 3.94 -3.45 -13.54
CA LYS A 320 4.07 -2.57 -12.35
C LYS A 320 4.47 -1.13 -12.68
N CYS A 321 4.73 -0.77 -13.95
CA CYS A 321 5.39 0.49 -14.36
C CYS A 321 4.68 1.81 -14.03
N SER A 322 3.57 1.82 -13.27
CA SER A 322 3.01 3.07 -12.71
C SER A 322 3.24 3.25 -11.21
N GLN A 323 4.08 2.43 -10.56
CA GLN A 323 4.28 2.48 -9.11
C GLN A 323 5.76 2.52 -8.65
N ARG A 324 6.57 3.44 -9.20
CA ARG A 324 7.92 3.74 -8.70
C ARG A 324 8.01 4.29 -7.25
N ARG A 325 6.97 4.13 -6.40
CA ARG A 325 6.93 4.73 -5.04
C ARG A 325 6.87 3.77 -3.86
N TYR A 326 6.83 2.45 -4.05
CA TYR A 326 6.50 1.55 -2.93
C TYR A 326 7.51 0.45 -2.59
N PHE A 327 8.75 0.54 -3.06
CA PHE A 327 9.85 -0.24 -2.50
C PHE A 327 11.06 0.64 -2.19
N GLY A 328 11.03 1.31 -1.04
CA GLY A 328 12.19 1.98 -0.46
C GLY A 328 12.48 3.39 -0.99
N HIS A 329 12.70 4.29 -0.03
CA HIS A 329 13.20 5.67 -0.08
C HIS A 329 13.69 6.31 -1.39
N LYS A 330 13.39 7.61 -1.48
CA LYS A 330 13.96 8.64 -2.38
C LYS A 330 15.37 8.28 -2.87
N SER A 331 15.51 8.16 -4.18
CA SER A 331 16.79 8.33 -4.87
C SER A 331 17.36 9.71 -4.51
N LEU A 332 18.39 9.75 -3.67
CA LEU A 332 19.33 10.85 -3.65
C LEU A 332 20.24 10.68 -4.86
N SER A 333 20.18 11.62 -5.80
CA SER A 333 21.17 11.74 -6.86
C SER A 333 22.52 12.14 -6.25
N PRO A 334 23.66 11.59 -6.71
CA PRO A 334 25.00 11.95 -6.21
C PRO A 334 25.40 13.40 -6.51
N ASP A 335 24.72 14.06 -7.46
CA ASP A 335 25.09 15.39 -7.91
C ASP A 335 24.08 16.42 -7.40
N GLY A 336 24.51 17.18 -6.39
CA GLY A 336 23.77 18.30 -5.81
C GLY A 336 23.65 19.50 -6.75
N ARG A 337 22.87 19.37 -7.82
CA ARG A 337 22.34 20.50 -8.58
C ARG A 337 20.85 20.34 -8.84
N SER A 338 20.07 21.20 -8.20
CA SER A 338 18.68 21.45 -8.54
C SER A 338 18.63 22.15 -9.90
N ASP A 339 18.12 21.47 -10.92
CA ASP A 339 17.63 22.16 -12.11
C ASP A 339 16.11 22.32 -11.99
N SER A 340 15.73 23.56 -11.69
CA SER A 340 14.37 24.04 -11.75
C SER A 340 13.98 24.22 -13.21
N THR A 341 12.96 23.51 -13.68
CA THR A 341 11.83 24.04 -14.47
C THR A 341 10.98 22.92 -15.07
N GLN A 342 9.68 23.22 -15.18
CA GLN A 342 8.62 22.54 -15.95
C GLN A 342 7.78 21.45 -15.26
N GLY A 343 6.62 21.90 -14.75
CA GLY A 343 5.31 21.36 -15.13
C GLY A 343 4.92 19.96 -14.65
N ASN A 344 4.61 19.82 -13.36
CA ASN A 344 3.89 18.64 -12.86
C ASN A 344 2.37 18.87 -12.98
N GLU A 345 1.81 18.55 -14.14
CA GLU A 345 0.37 18.23 -14.23
C GLU A 345 0.09 16.97 -13.40
N GLY A 346 -0.89 17.07 -12.50
CA GLY A 346 -1.21 16.03 -11.54
C GLY A 346 -1.66 14.72 -12.19
N VAL A 347 -0.82 13.69 -12.07
CA VAL A 347 -1.21 12.31 -12.38
C VAL A 347 -2.13 11.81 -11.27
N ARG A 348 -3.45 11.89 -11.52
CA ARG A 348 -4.50 11.32 -10.67
C ARG A 348 -4.22 9.84 -10.38
N CYS A 349 -4.16 9.49 -9.09
CA CYS A 349 -4.09 8.10 -8.64
C CYS A 349 -5.37 7.36 -9.06
N ARG A 350 -5.26 6.40 -9.98
CA ARG A 350 -6.34 5.44 -10.30
C ARG A 350 -6.14 4.20 -9.42
N GLY A 351 -7.24 3.67 -8.88
CA GLY A 351 -7.28 2.48 -8.01
C GLY A 351 -6.46 1.31 -8.57
N TYR A 352 -5.82 0.55 -7.67
CA TYR A 352 -4.91 -0.53 -8.04
C TYR A 352 -5.41 -1.87 -7.52
N PHE A 353 -5.36 -2.87 -8.39
CA PHE A 353 -5.75 -4.24 -8.09
C PHE A 353 -4.51 -5.16 -8.15
N THR A 354 -4.26 -5.95 -7.11
CA THR A 354 -3.08 -6.84 -7.02
C THR A 354 -3.55 -8.25 -6.68
N SER A 355 -3.05 -9.29 -7.35
CA SER A 355 -3.25 -10.66 -6.86
C SER A 355 -2.01 -11.18 -6.11
N LEU A 356 -2.16 -11.74 -4.90
CA LEU A 356 -1.07 -12.29 -4.08
C LEU A 356 -1.27 -13.79 -3.79
N PRO A 357 -0.22 -14.62 -3.67
CA PRO A 357 -0.37 -15.99 -3.15
C PRO A 357 -0.62 -15.99 -1.63
N GLU A 358 -1.23 -17.05 -1.11
CA GLU A 358 -1.64 -17.17 0.32
C GLU A 358 -0.48 -17.01 1.34
N ASN A 359 0.78 -17.23 0.92
CA ASN A 359 1.96 -17.19 1.79
C ASN A 359 2.64 -15.81 1.88
N TYR A 360 1.88 -14.72 1.85
CA TYR A 360 2.41 -13.33 1.81
C TYR A 360 2.26 -12.53 3.12
N TYR A 361 1.84 -13.18 4.21
CA TYR A 361 1.74 -12.54 5.54
C TYR A 361 3.01 -12.72 6.36
#